data_AF-A0A0B0NE27-F1
#
_entry.id   AF-A0A0B0NE27-F1
#
_cell.length_a   1.000
_cell.length_b   1.000
_cell.length_c   1.000
_cell.angle_alpha   90.00
_cell.angle_beta   90.00
_cell.angle_gamma   90.00
#
_symmetry.space_group_name_H-M   'P 1'
#
loop_
_entity.id
_entity.type
_entity.pdbx_description
1 polymer ?
#
loop_
_entity_poly.entity_id
_entity_poly.type
_entity_poly.pdbx_seq_one_letter_code
_entity_poly.pdbx_strand_id
1 'polypeptide(L)'
;MESCFTKCWHSKALFTSLYALRRSSISIHSVRNSVKRAYDGLLLDAAGTLLQLSKPVEETYASIGAKHGLKLNSAEIKKGFKRAFAAPWPDKLRYEHYGNGYAWRLPDGASETIWLLKNAGVKVAVVSNFDTRLRKVLKELNVIDLFDAVIISSEVGYEKPDARIFKAALDQIDVEADKVVHVGDDLKADKVGANAVGIDCWLWGKDVKTFADIEKYIFISDP
;
A
#
# COMPACT_ATOMS: atom_id res chain seq x y z
N MET A 1 -14.37 -30.23 35.46
CA MET A 1 -14.88 -29.17 34.58
C MET A 1 -13.71 -28.23 34.28
N GLU A 2 -12.66 -28.59 33.55
CA GLU A 2 -12.60 -29.17 32.18
C GLU A 2 -13.55 -28.49 31.18
N SER A 3 -12.98 -27.57 30.37
CA SER A 3 -13.05 -27.53 28.89
C SER A 3 -12.61 -26.11 28.43
N CYS A 4 -11.46 -25.96 27.74
CA CYS A 4 -11.29 -25.98 26.28
C CYS A 4 -11.78 -24.69 25.61
N PHE A 5 -11.11 -24.01 24.68
CA PHE A 5 -9.86 -24.20 23.94
C PHE A 5 -9.48 -22.81 23.40
N THR A 6 -8.23 -22.39 23.61
CA THR A 6 -7.48 -21.54 22.66
C THR A 6 -7.38 -22.24 21.31
N LYS A 7 -7.58 -21.53 20.19
CA LYS A 7 -6.66 -21.48 19.01
C LYS A 7 -7.31 -20.94 17.72
N CYS A 8 -6.59 -19.98 17.12
CA CYS A 8 -6.16 -19.98 15.71
C CYS A 8 -7.22 -20.00 14.60
N TRP A 9 -7.32 -18.90 13.84
CA TRP A 9 -7.77 -18.95 12.45
C TRP A 9 -6.59 -18.60 11.55
N HIS A 10 -6.07 -19.64 10.89
CA HIS A 10 -5.00 -19.55 9.91
C HIS A 10 -5.53 -18.93 8.62
N SER A 11 -4.97 -17.77 8.28
CA SER A 11 -4.95 -17.20 6.93
C SER A 11 -4.26 -18.15 5.95
N LYS A 12 -5.00 -18.59 4.92
CA LYS A 12 -4.57 -18.98 3.56
C LYS A 12 -5.66 -19.81 2.86
N ALA A 13 -6.38 -20.67 3.58
CA ALA A 13 -7.29 -21.65 2.96
C ALA A 13 -8.63 -21.06 2.46
N LEU A 14 -9.17 -20.03 3.13
CA LEU A 14 -10.49 -19.48 2.78
C LEU A 14 -10.47 -18.60 1.51
N PHE A 15 -9.37 -17.91 1.24
CA PHE A 15 -9.23 -17.13 0.00
C PHE A 15 -9.12 -18.04 -1.24
N THR A 16 -8.45 -19.19 -1.13
CA THR A 16 -8.37 -20.17 -2.23
C THR A 16 -9.67 -20.94 -2.42
N SER A 17 -10.39 -21.25 -1.32
CA SER A 17 -11.56 -22.15 -1.37
C SER A 17 -12.81 -21.55 -2.00
N LEU A 18 -13.04 -20.23 -1.89
CA LEU A 18 -14.21 -19.59 -2.50
C LEU A 18 -14.07 -19.41 -4.02
N TYR A 19 -12.83 -19.31 -4.52
CA TYR A 19 -12.54 -19.19 -5.95
C TYR A 19 -12.29 -20.53 -6.66
N ALA A 20 -11.81 -21.57 -5.95
CA ALA A 20 -11.53 -22.89 -6.52
C ALA A 20 -12.79 -23.66 -6.98
N LEU A 21 -14.01 -23.22 -6.61
CA LEU A 21 -15.26 -23.89 -6.96
C LEU A 21 -15.81 -23.57 -8.37
N ARG A 22 -15.09 -22.78 -9.16
CA ARG A 22 -15.33 -22.67 -10.61
C ARG A 22 -14.06 -23.01 -11.38
N ARG A 23 -13.81 -24.30 -11.60
CA ARG A 23 -13.40 -24.84 -12.91
C ARG A 23 -13.27 -26.36 -12.87
N SER A 24 -14.02 -26.97 -13.77
CA SER A 24 -13.88 -28.35 -14.21
C SER A 24 -12.49 -28.60 -14.81
N SER A 25 -11.99 -29.80 -14.53
CA SER A 25 -10.79 -30.49 -14.98
C SER A 25 -10.31 -30.12 -16.40
N ILE A 26 -9.23 -29.34 -16.51
CA ILE A 26 -8.42 -29.21 -17.73
C ILE A 26 -6.94 -29.27 -17.33
N SER A 27 -6.18 -30.08 -18.09
CA SER A 27 -4.78 -30.49 -17.87
C SER A 27 -3.82 -29.34 -17.51
N ILE A 28 -2.96 -29.58 -16.50
CA ILE A 28 -2.10 -28.62 -15.79
C ILE A 28 -0.86 -28.17 -16.61
N HIS A 29 -0.79 -28.43 -17.92
CA HIS A 29 0.44 -28.19 -18.71
C HIS A 29 0.30 -27.38 -20.00
N SER A 30 -0.85 -26.75 -20.30
CA SER A 30 -0.95 -25.96 -21.56
C SER A 30 -1.80 -24.68 -21.56
N VAL A 31 -2.10 -24.06 -20.41
CA VAL A 31 -2.80 -22.76 -20.39
C VAL A 31 -2.15 -21.77 -19.42
N ARG A 32 -0.84 -21.49 -19.60
CA ARG A 32 -0.34 -20.14 -19.34
C ARG A 32 -0.66 -19.32 -20.59
N ASN A 33 -1.93 -18.95 -20.77
CA ASN A 33 -2.22 -17.79 -21.61
C ASN A 33 -1.52 -16.62 -20.91
N SER A 34 -0.43 -16.13 -21.51
CA SER A 34 0.30 -14.98 -21.01
C SER A 34 -0.64 -13.77 -21.10
N VAL A 35 -1.27 -13.41 -19.98
CA VAL A 35 -1.97 -12.13 -19.88
C VAL A 35 -0.97 -11.05 -20.28
N LYS A 36 -1.27 -10.33 -21.36
CA LYS A 36 -0.41 -9.26 -21.83
C LYS A 36 -0.46 -8.13 -20.81
N ARG A 37 0.70 -7.57 -20.47
CA ARG A 37 0.82 -6.50 -19.47
C ARG A 37 1.72 -5.38 -19.98
N ALA A 38 1.40 -4.16 -19.58
CA ALA A 38 2.16 -2.95 -19.91
C ALA A 38 3.41 -2.81 -19.03
N TYR A 39 3.30 -3.28 -17.78
CA TYR A 39 4.35 -3.18 -16.78
C TYR A 39 4.62 -4.55 -16.16
N ASP A 40 5.88 -4.81 -15.84
CA ASP A 40 6.36 -5.98 -15.11
C ASP A 40 6.50 -5.68 -13.60
N GLY A 41 6.53 -4.41 -13.21
CA GLY A 41 6.62 -3.95 -11.82
C GLY A 41 5.57 -2.90 -11.45
N LEU A 42 5.05 -2.99 -10.23
CA LEU A 42 4.19 -2.00 -9.59
C LEU A 42 4.81 -1.55 -8.26
N LEU A 43 5.13 -0.27 -8.14
CA LEU A 43 5.50 0.38 -6.89
C LEU A 43 4.31 1.14 -6.32
N LEU A 44 4.09 1.04 -5.02
CA LEU A 44 2.99 1.71 -4.32
C LEU A 44 3.53 2.59 -3.20
N ASP A 45 3.09 3.85 -3.16
CA ASP A 45 3.17 4.62 -1.93
C ASP A 45 2.26 4.01 -0.85
N ALA A 46 2.65 4.18 0.42
CA ALA A 46 1.87 3.72 1.55
C ALA A 46 0.76 4.71 1.94
N ALA A 47 1.09 5.80 2.61
CA ALA A 47 0.09 6.66 3.26
C ALA A 47 -0.62 7.57 2.24
N GLY A 48 -1.96 7.49 2.16
CA GLY A 48 -2.71 8.27 1.17
C GLY A 48 -2.97 7.53 -0.13
N THR A 49 -2.27 6.41 -0.36
CA THR A 49 -2.47 5.50 -1.49
C THR A 49 -2.89 4.10 -1.03
N LEU A 50 -1.96 3.26 -0.57
CA LEU A 50 -2.22 1.89 -0.09
C LEU A 50 -2.86 1.84 1.31
N LEU A 51 -2.53 2.79 2.18
CA LEU A 51 -3.01 2.88 3.55
C LEU A 51 -3.87 4.12 3.72
N GLN A 52 -5.15 3.88 4.03
CA GLN A 52 -6.12 4.91 4.39
C GLN A 52 -6.41 4.84 5.88
N LEU A 53 -6.73 5.98 6.48
CA LEU A 53 -7.17 5.99 7.87
C LEU A 53 -8.47 5.17 8.02
N SER A 54 -8.53 4.32 9.03
CA SER A 54 -9.72 3.52 9.32
C SER A 54 -10.89 4.37 9.82
N LYS A 55 -10.58 5.54 10.41
CA LYS A 55 -11.53 6.57 10.82
C LYS A 55 -11.01 7.95 10.44
N PRO A 56 -11.90 8.94 10.22
CA PRO A 56 -11.47 10.31 10.02
C PRO A 56 -10.56 10.80 11.16
N VAL A 57 -9.53 11.58 10.79
CA VAL A 57 -8.54 12.08 11.77
C VAL A 57 -9.21 12.94 12.85
N GLU A 58 -10.21 13.72 12.44
CA GLU A 58 -11.03 14.56 13.30
C GLU A 58 -11.71 13.78 14.43
N GLU A 59 -12.23 12.58 14.15
CA GLU A 59 -12.89 11.76 15.17
C GLU A 59 -11.88 11.21 16.19
N THR A 60 -10.71 10.77 15.71
CA THR A 60 -9.65 10.23 16.55
C THR A 60 -9.16 11.30 17.54
N TYR A 61 -8.84 12.48 17.02
CA TYR A 61 -8.32 13.57 17.84
C TYR A 61 -9.41 14.21 18.72
N ALA A 62 -10.67 14.26 18.26
CA ALA A 62 -11.78 14.70 19.11
C ALA A 62 -11.96 13.76 20.31
N SER A 63 -11.89 12.44 20.10
CA SER A 63 -12.00 11.44 21.17
C SER A 63 -10.85 11.57 22.20
N ILE A 64 -9.62 11.82 21.73
CA ILE A 64 -8.48 12.07 22.62
C ILE A 64 -8.66 13.38 23.38
N GLY A 65 -8.97 14.48 22.68
CA GLY A 65 -9.16 15.79 23.28
C GLY A 65 -10.26 15.82 24.34
N ALA A 66 -11.36 15.11 24.09
CA ALA A 66 -12.47 15.00 25.03
C ALA A 66 -12.05 14.39 26.39
N LYS A 67 -11.10 13.44 26.41
CA LYS A 67 -10.54 12.88 27.66
C LYS A 67 -9.79 13.92 28.50
N HIS A 68 -9.37 15.01 27.88
CA HIS A 68 -8.69 16.14 28.52
C HIS A 68 -9.60 17.38 28.63
N GLY A 69 -10.91 17.23 28.43
CA GLY A 69 -11.87 18.34 28.52
C GLY A 69 -11.88 19.30 27.33
N LEU A 70 -11.14 19.00 26.25
CA LEU A 70 -11.15 19.81 25.04
C LEU A 70 -12.42 19.53 24.23
N LYS A 71 -13.12 20.61 23.83
CA LYS A 71 -14.24 20.57 22.88
C LYS A 71 -13.82 21.30 21.61
N LEU A 72 -13.19 20.57 20.70
CA LEU A 72 -12.77 21.09 19.40
C LEU A 72 -13.73 20.62 18.32
N ASN A 73 -14.02 21.48 17.35
CA ASN A 73 -14.86 21.07 16.22
C ASN A 73 -14.04 20.29 15.17
N SER A 74 -14.70 19.40 14.43
CA SER A 74 -14.04 18.54 13.44
C SER A 74 -13.26 19.31 12.37
N ALA A 75 -13.77 20.47 11.94
CA ALA A 75 -13.12 21.30 10.92
C ALA A 75 -11.82 21.92 11.43
N GLU A 76 -11.78 22.37 12.68
CA GLU A 76 -10.59 22.90 13.35
C GLU A 76 -9.54 21.82 13.54
N ILE A 77 -9.94 20.63 13.98
CA ILE A 77 -9.04 19.49 14.13
C ILE A 77 -8.43 19.12 12.78
N LYS A 78 -9.24 19.02 11.73
CA LYS A 78 -8.78 18.67 10.38
C LYS A 78 -7.84 19.74 9.81
N LYS A 79 -8.15 21.02 10.02
CA LYS A 79 -7.28 22.14 9.63
C LYS A 79 -5.96 22.11 10.40
N GLY A 80 -6.00 21.88 11.70
CA GLY A 80 -4.83 21.75 12.58
C GLY A 80 -3.95 20.57 12.20
N PHE A 81 -4.56 19.40 11.94
CA PHE A 81 -3.87 18.20 11.48
C PHE A 81 -3.15 18.45 10.15
N LYS A 82 -3.85 18.98 9.14
CA LYS A 82 -3.23 19.30 7.84
C LYS A 82 -2.02 20.22 7.99
N ARG A 83 -2.15 21.25 8.82
CA ARG A 83 -1.04 22.19 9.09
C ARG A 83 0.14 21.51 9.78
N ALA A 84 -0.12 20.70 10.81
CA ALA A 84 0.92 19.99 11.54
C ALA A 84 1.60 18.92 10.68
N PHE A 85 0.83 18.19 9.87
CA PHE A 85 1.32 17.10 9.01
C PHE A 85 2.20 17.59 7.87
N ALA A 86 1.92 18.80 7.34
CA ALA A 86 2.71 19.45 6.29
C ALA A 86 3.96 20.18 6.82
N ALA A 87 4.14 20.30 8.13
CA ALA A 87 5.30 20.96 8.72
C ALA A 87 6.48 19.97 8.84
N PRO A 88 7.74 20.46 8.90
CA PRO A 88 8.89 19.63 9.25
C PRO A 88 8.65 18.94 10.59
N TRP A 89 8.79 17.61 10.61
CA TRP A 89 8.56 16.82 11.79
C TRP A 89 9.78 16.91 12.71
N PRO A 90 9.61 17.19 14.02
CA PRO A 90 10.71 17.05 14.96
C PRO A 90 11.02 15.57 15.18
N ASP A 91 12.28 15.24 15.48
CA ASP A 91 12.81 13.87 15.63
C ASP A 91 12.01 12.96 16.59
N LYS A 92 11.23 13.56 17.49
CA LYS A 92 10.38 12.87 18.45
C LYS A 92 8.96 13.42 18.48
N LEU A 93 8.19 13.17 17.43
CA LEU A 93 6.72 13.20 17.51
C LEU A 93 6.17 11.85 17.09
N ARG A 94 6.11 10.91 18.04
CA ARG A 94 5.50 9.60 17.82
C ARG A 94 4.05 9.65 18.26
N TYR A 95 3.13 9.95 17.35
CA TYR A 95 1.74 9.56 17.56
C TYR A 95 1.69 8.04 17.53
N GLU A 96 1.75 7.41 18.70
CA GLU A 96 1.78 5.95 18.86
C GLU A 96 0.60 5.29 18.15
N HIS A 97 -0.55 5.96 18.13
CA HIS A 97 -1.79 5.50 17.49
C HIS A 97 -1.57 5.06 16.03
N TYR A 98 -0.95 5.90 15.20
CA TYR A 98 -0.70 5.62 13.78
C TYR A 98 0.41 4.59 13.53
N GLY A 99 1.10 4.16 14.58
CA GLY A 99 2.03 3.04 14.53
C GLY A 99 1.38 1.66 14.64
N ASN A 100 0.04 1.59 14.72
CA ASN A 100 -0.70 0.34 14.87
C ASN A 100 -1.63 0.13 13.67
N GLY A 101 -1.76 -1.12 13.22
CA GLY A 101 -2.54 -1.52 12.07
C GLY A 101 -4.02 -1.15 12.16
N TYR A 102 -4.61 -1.13 13.35
CA TYR A 102 -6.03 -0.78 13.53
C TYR A 102 -6.36 0.67 13.14
N ALA A 103 -5.37 1.57 13.08
CA ALA A 103 -5.55 2.95 12.64
C ALA A 103 -5.68 3.05 11.10
N TRP A 104 -5.42 1.95 10.40
CA TRP A 104 -5.32 1.89 8.95
C TRP A 104 -6.26 0.84 8.37
N ARG A 105 -6.55 1.01 7.09
CA ARG A 105 -7.18 0.01 6.23
C ARG A 105 -6.61 0.13 4.83
N LEU A 106 -6.74 -0.91 4.03
CA LEU A 106 -6.49 -0.82 2.59
C LEU A 106 -7.72 -0.25 1.88
N PRO A 107 -7.56 0.43 0.73
CA PRO A 107 -8.66 0.72 -0.16
C PRO A 107 -9.39 -0.55 -0.60
N ASP A 108 -10.68 -0.40 -0.91
CA ASP A 108 -11.51 -1.49 -1.37
C ASP A 108 -10.92 -2.08 -2.67
N GLY A 109 -10.83 -3.41 -2.75
CA GLY A 109 -10.24 -4.13 -3.89
C GLY A 109 -8.71 -4.20 -3.91
N ALA A 110 -7.99 -3.50 -3.03
CA ALA A 110 -6.52 -3.46 -3.09
C ALA A 110 -5.85 -4.83 -2.95
N SER A 111 -6.23 -5.62 -1.93
CA SER A 111 -5.65 -6.95 -1.73
C SER A 111 -5.93 -7.90 -2.89
N GLU A 112 -7.14 -7.84 -3.45
CA GLU A 112 -7.57 -8.64 -4.60
C GLU A 112 -6.72 -8.32 -5.83
N THR A 113 -6.64 -7.03 -6.19
CA THR A 113 -5.86 -6.57 -7.35
C THR A 113 -4.38 -6.91 -7.19
N ILE A 114 -3.77 -6.65 -6.03
CA ILE A 114 -2.35 -6.98 -5.81
C ILE A 114 -2.11 -8.48 -5.99
N TRP A 115 -2.99 -9.33 -5.44
CA TRP A 115 -2.91 -10.77 -5.61
C TRP A 115 -3.04 -11.21 -7.08
N LEU A 116 -3.98 -10.63 -7.84
CA LEU A 116 -4.15 -10.90 -9.27
C LEU A 116 -2.91 -10.51 -10.08
N LEU A 117 -2.37 -9.32 -9.86
CA LEU A 117 -1.16 -8.83 -10.51
C LEU A 117 0.04 -9.76 -10.25
N LYS A 118 0.23 -10.19 -9.00
CA LYS A 118 1.31 -11.13 -8.64
C LYS A 118 1.18 -12.48 -9.32
N ASN A 119 -0.03 -13.03 -9.38
CA ASN A 119 -0.28 -14.29 -10.08
C ASN A 119 -0.06 -14.19 -11.60
N ALA A 120 -0.19 -12.99 -12.17
CA ALA A 120 0.15 -12.70 -13.56
C ALA A 120 1.66 -12.43 -13.78
N GLY A 121 2.47 -12.49 -12.72
CA GLY A 121 3.93 -12.32 -12.77
C GLY A 121 4.42 -10.89 -12.56
N VAL A 122 3.54 -9.94 -12.21
CA VAL A 122 3.94 -8.57 -11.87
C VAL A 122 4.59 -8.56 -10.48
N LYS A 123 5.76 -7.95 -10.36
CA LYS A 123 6.40 -7.70 -9.07
C LYS A 123 5.77 -6.51 -8.39
N VAL A 124 5.44 -6.62 -7.11
CA VAL A 124 4.77 -5.55 -6.37
C VAL A 124 5.57 -5.16 -5.15
N ALA A 125 5.90 -3.88 -5.01
CA ALA A 125 6.63 -3.36 -3.86
C ALA A 125 6.01 -2.08 -3.29
N VAL A 126 6.23 -1.87 -2.00
CA VAL A 126 5.89 -0.60 -1.32
C VAL A 126 7.12 0.30 -1.29
N VAL A 127 6.98 1.58 -1.63
CA VAL A 127 8.04 2.59 -1.55
C VAL A 127 7.50 3.83 -0.85
N SER A 128 7.90 4.03 0.41
CA SER A 128 7.25 5.04 1.26
C SER A 128 8.22 5.89 2.07
N ASN A 129 7.90 7.18 2.15
CA ASN A 129 8.47 8.10 3.12
C ASN A 129 7.80 7.85 4.47
N PHE A 130 8.23 6.80 5.17
CA PHE A 130 7.64 6.35 6.42
C PHE A 130 8.73 6.05 7.46
N ASP A 131 8.36 6.10 8.73
CA ASP A 131 9.22 5.64 9.81
C ASP A 131 9.22 4.11 9.97
N THR A 132 9.97 3.63 10.96
CA THR A 132 10.23 2.21 11.24
C THR A 132 8.98 1.38 11.56
N ARG A 133 7.80 2.00 11.69
CA ARG A 133 6.56 1.34 12.08
C ARG A 133 5.78 0.75 10.90
N LEU A 134 6.08 1.13 9.66
CA LEU A 134 5.30 0.67 8.49
C LEU A 134 5.26 -0.87 8.37
N ARG A 135 6.39 -1.57 8.59
CA ARG A 135 6.40 -3.05 8.56
C ARG A 135 5.47 -3.65 9.60
N LYS A 136 5.41 -3.08 10.81
CA LYS A 136 4.49 -3.52 11.87
C LYS A 136 3.04 -3.32 11.42
N VAL A 137 2.71 -2.15 10.86
CA VAL A 137 1.37 -1.83 10.35
C VAL A 137 0.94 -2.85 9.28
N LEU A 138 1.79 -3.12 8.28
CA LEU A 138 1.50 -4.09 7.22
C LEU A 138 1.34 -5.52 7.76
N LYS A 139 2.12 -5.90 8.79
CA LYS A 139 1.98 -7.20 9.49
C LYS A 139 0.66 -7.31 10.23
N GLU A 140 0.29 -6.29 11.00
CA GLU A 140 -0.97 -6.30 11.77
C GLU A 140 -2.21 -6.28 10.87
N LEU A 141 -2.09 -5.71 9.68
CA LEU A 141 -3.12 -5.78 8.62
C LEU A 141 -3.12 -7.11 7.86
N ASN A 142 -2.17 -8.02 8.12
CA ASN A 142 -1.98 -9.29 7.41
C ASN A 142 -1.78 -9.15 5.88
N VAL A 143 -1.13 -8.06 5.44
CA VAL A 143 -0.91 -7.78 4.01
C VAL A 143 0.56 -7.74 3.62
N ILE A 144 1.49 -7.84 4.57
CA ILE A 144 2.93 -7.73 4.26
C ILE A 144 3.41 -8.75 3.22
N ASP A 145 2.83 -9.95 3.24
CA ASP A 145 3.19 -11.04 2.31
C ASP A 145 2.64 -10.83 0.89
N LEU A 146 1.81 -9.79 0.69
CA LEU A 146 1.39 -9.37 -0.65
C LEU A 146 2.52 -8.69 -1.41
N PHE A 147 3.58 -8.21 -0.76
CA PHE A 147 4.64 -7.45 -1.41
C PHE A 147 5.91 -8.28 -1.57
N ASP A 148 6.55 -8.17 -2.74
CA ASP A 148 7.86 -8.76 -3.00
C ASP A 148 8.97 -7.96 -2.29
N ALA A 149 8.78 -6.65 -2.13
CA ALA A 149 9.66 -5.80 -1.34
C ALA A 149 8.88 -4.67 -0.62
N VAL A 150 9.46 -4.18 0.48
CA VAL A 150 8.96 -3.01 1.20
C VAL A 150 10.16 -2.12 1.48
N ILE A 151 10.19 -0.96 0.83
CA ILE A 151 11.26 0.05 0.89
C ILE A 151 10.76 1.23 1.71
N ILE A 152 11.46 1.51 2.80
CA ILE A 152 11.04 2.48 3.82
C ILE A 152 12.17 3.50 3.97
N SER A 153 11.87 4.79 3.81
CA SER A 153 12.89 5.85 3.83
C SER A 153 13.74 5.84 5.10
N SER A 154 13.13 5.60 6.26
CA SER A 154 13.84 5.49 7.55
C SER A 154 14.76 4.28 7.67
N GLU A 155 14.55 3.23 6.85
CA GLU A 155 15.41 2.04 6.83
C GLU A 155 16.56 2.20 5.82
N VAL A 156 16.31 2.84 4.67
CA VAL A 156 17.32 3.00 3.60
C VAL A 156 18.09 4.32 3.66
N GLY A 157 17.66 5.27 4.48
CA GLY A 157 18.33 6.55 4.71
C GLY A 157 18.03 7.66 3.70
N TYR A 158 17.13 7.42 2.75
CA TYR A 158 16.73 8.39 1.72
C TYR A 158 15.23 8.38 1.53
N GLU A 159 14.64 9.55 1.31
CA GLU A 159 13.22 9.73 1.07
C GLU A 159 12.96 10.16 -0.38
N LYS A 160 11.80 9.79 -0.91
CA LYS A 160 11.28 10.36 -2.15
C LYS A 160 11.24 11.89 -2.02
N PRO A 161 11.69 12.66 -3.04
CA PRO A 161 11.95 12.26 -4.43
C PRO A 161 13.39 11.81 -4.73
N ASP A 162 14.22 11.51 -3.73
CA ASP A 162 15.59 11.07 -3.97
C ASP A 162 15.61 9.77 -4.78
N ALA A 163 16.35 9.77 -5.90
CA ALA A 163 16.45 8.64 -6.82
C ALA A 163 16.87 7.33 -6.12
N ARG A 164 17.64 7.40 -5.03
CA ARG A 164 18.18 6.22 -4.33
C ARG A 164 17.09 5.33 -3.75
N ILE A 165 15.96 5.88 -3.30
CA ILE A 165 14.87 5.06 -2.76
C ILE A 165 14.17 4.23 -3.85
N PHE A 166 13.99 4.83 -5.04
CA PHE A 166 13.40 4.13 -6.19
C PHE A 166 14.35 3.08 -6.76
N LYS A 167 15.66 3.40 -6.86
CA LYS A 167 16.68 2.43 -7.26
C LYS A 167 16.74 1.23 -6.30
N ALA A 168 16.70 1.48 -5.00
CA ALA A 168 16.61 0.40 -4.01
C ALA A 168 15.36 -0.48 -4.19
N ALA A 169 14.25 0.08 -4.69
CA ALA A 169 13.07 -0.71 -5.03
C ALA A 169 13.29 -1.56 -6.28
N LEU A 170 13.82 -0.97 -7.36
CA LEU A 170 14.16 -1.68 -8.61
C LEU A 170 15.11 -2.86 -8.35
N ASP A 171 16.18 -2.63 -7.56
CA ASP A 171 17.16 -3.65 -7.20
C ASP A 171 16.53 -4.84 -6.45
N GLN A 172 15.51 -4.59 -5.62
CA GLN A 172 14.86 -5.63 -4.82
C GLN A 172 13.80 -6.42 -5.61
N ILE A 173 13.13 -5.77 -6.57
CA ILE A 173 12.14 -6.45 -7.41
C ILE A 173 12.73 -7.07 -8.67
N ASP A 174 13.95 -6.66 -9.06
CA ASP A 174 14.68 -7.13 -10.24
C ASP A 174 13.89 -6.89 -11.54
N VAL A 175 13.47 -5.64 -11.74
CA VAL A 175 12.73 -5.18 -12.93
C VAL A 175 13.33 -3.87 -13.44
N GLU A 176 13.50 -3.75 -14.75
CA GLU A 176 13.98 -2.53 -15.40
C GLU A 176 13.01 -1.35 -15.22
N ALA A 177 13.55 -0.15 -15.04
CA ALA A 177 12.77 1.04 -14.70
C ALA A 177 11.65 1.34 -15.71
N ASP A 178 11.91 1.14 -17.01
CA ASP A 178 10.95 1.39 -18.10
C ASP A 178 9.82 0.34 -18.18
N LYS A 179 9.87 -0.70 -17.35
CA LYS A 179 8.82 -1.71 -17.14
C LYS A 179 8.13 -1.58 -15.80
N VAL A 180 8.38 -0.50 -15.06
CA VAL A 180 7.78 -0.26 -13.75
C VAL A 180 6.88 0.97 -13.79
N VAL A 181 5.75 0.87 -13.09
CA VAL A 181 4.90 2.03 -12.77
C VAL A 181 4.84 2.23 -11.25
N HIS A 182 5.00 3.47 -10.82
CA HIS A 182 4.78 3.90 -9.43
C HIS A 182 3.43 4.58 -9.28
N VAL A 183 2.69 4.25 -8.22
CA VAL A 183 1.43 4.90 -7.86
C VAL A 183 1.57 5.54 -6.49
N GLY A 184 1.33 6.86 -6.42
CA GLY A 184 1.35 7.62 -5.18
C GLY A 184 0.54 8.91 -5.31
N ASP A 185 0.36 9.67 -4.23
CA ASP A 185 -0.52 10.84 -4.17
C ASP A 185 0.22 12.19 -4.23
N ASP A 186 1.55 12.21 -4.12
CA ASP A 186 2.35 13.44 -4.15
C ASP A 186 3.05 13.68 -5.50
N LEU A 187 2.81 14.85 -6.11
CA LEU A 187 3.39 15.20 -7.41
C LEU A 187 4.92 15.21 -7.39
N LYS A 188 5.53 15.72 -6.32
CA LYS A 188 6.98 15.87 -6.24
C LYS A 188 7.63 14.57 -5.81
N ALA A 189 7.23 14.03 -4.66
CA ALA A 189 7.80 12.83 -4.08
C ALA A 189 7.58 11.62 -4.99
N ASP A 190 6.35 11.39 -5.46
CA ASP A 190 6.02 10.21 -6.26
C ASP A 190 6.33 10.43 -7.74
N LYS A 191 5.68 11.40 -8.39
CA LYS A 191 5.76 11.53 -9.86
C LYS A 191 7.10 12.06 -10.34
N VAL A 192 7.56 13.20 -9.82
CA VAL A 192 8.86 13.74 -10.23
C VAL A 192 10.00 12.82 -9.80
N GLY A 193 9.92 12.23 -8.60
CA GLY A 193 10.93 11.29 -8.10
C GLY A 193 11.05 10.01 -8.93
N ALA A 194 9.93 9.35 -9.24
CA ALA A 194 9.92 8.13 -10.05
C ALA A 194 10.39 8.40 -11.49
N ASN A 195 9.85 9.44 -12.13
CA ASN A 195 10.21 9.78 -13.50
C ASN A 195 11.71 10.11 -13.66
N ALA A 196 12.35 10.67 -12.62
CA ALA A 196 13.79 11.00 -12.65
C ALA A 196 14.70 9.76 -12.77
N VAL A 197 14.17 8.55 -12.53
CA VAL A 197 14.89 7.28 -12.71
C VAL A 197 14.31 6.42 -13.84
N GLY A 198 13.41 6.97 -14.65
CA GLY A 198 12.80 6.27 -15.79
C GLY A 198 11.61 5.39 -15.45
N ILE A 199 11.06 5.49 -14.23
CA ILE A 199 9.84 4.79 -13.82
C ILE A 199 8.64 5.66 -14.18
N ASP A 200 7.63 5.07 -14.84
CA ASP A 200 6.36 5.77 -15.09
C ASP A 200 5.60 6.02 -13.79
N CYS A 201 4.76 7.06 -13.74
CA CYS A 201 3.98 7.33 -12.53
C CYS A 201 2.55 7.82 -12.78
N TRP A 202 1.62 7.16 -12.09
CA TRP A 202 0.22 7.57 -11.98
C TRP A 202 -0.05 8.20 -10.62
N LEU A 203 -0.64 9.40 -10.63
CA LEU A 203 -1.08 10.06 -9.40
C LEU A 203 -2.42 9.51 -8.92
N TRP A 204 -2.42 9.01 -7.69
CA TRP A 204 -3.63 8.59 -7.00
C TRP A 204 -4.61 9.75 -6.82
N GLY A 205 -5.88 9.51 -7.09
CA GLY A 205 -6.95 10.51 -7.12
C GLY A 205 -7.02 11.36 -8.39
N LYS A 206 -6.01 11.29 -9.28
CA LYS A 206 -5.97 12.03 -10.56
C LYS A 206 -5.95 11.09 -11.76
N ASP A 207 -4.88 10.33 -11.91
CA ASP A 207 -4.62 9.42 -13.03
C ASP A 207 -5.31 8.06 -12.78
N VAL A 208 -5.24 7.57 -11.54
CA VAL A 208 -5.96 6.37 -11.04
C VAL A 208 -6.70 6.71 -9.76
N LYS A 209 -7.89 6.14 -9.54
CA LYS A 209 -8.73 6.43 -8.35
C LYS A 209 -9.03 5.18 -7.53
N THR A 210 -8.87 4.01 -8.14
CA THR A 210 -9.15 2.71 -7.54
C THR A 210 -8.07 1.72 -7.93
N PHE A 211 -7.97 0.63 -7.18
CA PHE A 211 -7.09 -0.48 -7.58
C PHE A 211 -7.58 -1.18 -8.86
N ALA A 212 -8.88 -1.14 -9.17
CA ALA A 212 -9.41 -1.61 -10.44
C ALA A 212 -8.88 -0.82 -11.65
N ASP A 213 -8.63 0.50 -11.49
CA ASP A 213 -7.98 1.30 -12.54
C ASP A 213 -6.53 0.82 -12.78
N ILE A 214 -5.78 0.57 -11.69
CA ILE A 214 -4.40 0.06 -11.74
C ILE A 214 -4.38 -1.29 -12.48
N GLU A 215 -5.25 -2.22 -12.09
CA GLU A 215 -5.38 -3.53 -12.72
C GLU A 215 -5.64 -3.39 -14.22
N LYS A 216 -6.63 -2.57 -14.60
CA LYS A 216 -7.02 -2.34 -15.99
C LYS A 216 -5.89 -1.74 -16.83
N TYR A 217 -5.06 -0.87 -16.24
CA TYR A 217 -4.00 -0.21 -16.99
C TYR A 217 -2.72 -1.04 -17.04
N ILE A 218 -2.49 -1.91 -16.07
CA ILE A 218 -1.39 -2.89 -16.14
C ILE A 218 -1.74 -4.01 -17.11
N PHE A 219 -2.95 -4.57 -17.04
CA PHE A 219 -3.37 -5.61 -17.98
C PHE A 219 -3.82 -5.01 -19.30
N ILE A 220 -3.05 -5.28 -20.35
CA ILE A 220 -3.42 -4.90 -21.70
C ILE A 220 -4.44 -5.93 -22.18
N SER A 221 -5.67 -5.48 -22.41
CA SER A 221 -6.62 -6.28 -23.18
C SER A 221 -6.14 -6.35 -24.63
N ASP A 222 -6.14 -7.54 -25.23
CA ASP A 222 -5.90 -7.63 -26.67
C ASP A 222 -6.98 -6.80 -27.40
N PRO A 223 -6.59 -6.04 -28.44
CA PRO A 223 -7.51 -5.18 -29.19
C PRO A 223 -8.62 -5.96 -29.90
#